data_AF-E5AAV7-F1
#
_entry.id   AF-E5AAV7-F1
#
_cell.length_a   1.000
_cell.length_b   1.000
_cell.length_c   1.000
_cell.angle_alpha   90.00
_cell.angle_beta   90.00
_cell.angle_gamma   90.00
#
_symmetry.space_group_name_H-M   'P 1'
#
loop_
_entity.id
_entity.type
_entity.pdbx_description
1 polymer ?
#
loop_
_entity_poly.entity_id
_entity_poly.type
_entity_poly.pdbx_seq_one_letter_code
_entity_poly.pdbx_strand_id
1 'polypeptide(L)'
;MATNGLKQRYPPGSVPVIEKLKAQRTRHSTPTASTASTESTEEKGAASSIPPPHPRGEIKHGAFKQAIRMALFALYFSSSILAISVTQYIGAPLYLYSKDLFYAWMAMTKQHFGIVSATMTYWWAPTTVRISGDASVRGQMRKTADGRLECDFPERIVLISNHQIYTDWVYLWWMAYTADMHGHLYIILKESIKYIPIIGTGMMLYGFIFLSRKWATDKERFQYRLKKLSTSHAGPLSGTPGLDPMWLLIFPEGTNLSTNGRVASKKWADKNGIPDLRHALLPRSTGLSFCLQELKDTVEYMYDCTLAYEGVPAGQYGQDIFTLRGTYFQGRSPASVNLHLRRFRIADIPLHDETVFAAWLLARFREKDDLLQYFVDHQRFPADEGESFDQSADGGKGAVVRGAGWIETEVRPARWWEWIQVFVPTAAAALVVNVAVKMVRLVSRLLRGGA
;
A
#
# COMPACT_ATOMS: atom_id res chain seq x y z
N MET A 1 -21.08 13.94 30.49
CA MET A 1 -20.49 13.09 31.56
C MET A 1 -19.02 12.87 31.23
N ALA A 2 -18.14 13.00 32.22
CA ALA A 2 -16.70 13.15 32.07
C ALA A 2 -16.02 11.94 31.42
N THR A 3 -15.16 12.20 30.44
CA THR A 3 -14.35 11.22 29.70
C THR A 3 -13.05 10.84 30.45
N ASN A 4 -13.16 10.44 31.71
CA ASN A 4 -12.03 9.91 32.49
C ASN A 4 -12.25 8.41 32.71
N GLY A 5 -11.47 7.55 32.03
CA GLY A 5 -11.45 6.13 32.40
C GLY A 5 -10.98 5.08 31.40
N LEU A 6 -10.57 5.41 30.17
CA LEU A 6 -10.02 4.40 29.25
C LEU A 6 -8.50 4.29 29.43
N LYS A 7 -8.05 3.43 30.36
CA LYS A 7 -6.66 2.97 30.39
C LYS A 7 -6.38 2.20 29.09
N GLN A 8 -5.65 2.83 28.16
CA GLN A 8 -5.06 2.16 27.00
C GLN A 8 -4.17 1.01 27.49
N ARG A 9 -4.52 -0.24 27.17
CA ARG A 9 -3.74 -1.43 27.55
C ARG A 9 -2.41 -1.56 26.77
N TYR A 10 -2.20 -0.72 25.77
CA TYR A 10 -0.92 -0.52 25.10
C TYR A 10 -0.74 0.98 24.78
N PRO A 11 0.37 1.62 25.20
CA PRO A 11 0.67 2.97 24.78
C PRO A 11 0.95 2.98 23.26
N PRO A 12 0.60 4.06 22.53
CA PRO A 12 1.07 4.24 21.16
C PRO A 12 2.61 4.20 21.12
N GLY A 13 3.17 3.70 20.01
CA GLY A 13 4.60 3.40 19.80
C GLY A 13 5.62 4.33 20.47
N SER A 14 6.73 3.75 20.93
CA SER A 14 7.88 4.39 21.60
C SER A 14 7.56 5.79 22.17
N VAL A 15 6.93 5.74 23.35
CA VAL A 15 6.48 6.85 24.21
C VAL A 15 7.34 8.13 24.15
N PRO A 16 8.70 8.09 24.09
CA PRO A 16 9.48 9.33 24.12
C PRO A 16 9.32 10.24 22.90
N VAL A 17 9.18 9.70 21.69
CA VAL A 17 9.17 10.54 20.46
C VAL A 17 7.78 11.11 20.21
N ILE A 18 6.76 10.26 20.27
CA ILE A 18 5.38 10.69 20.01
C ILE A 18 4.91 11.70 21.08
N GLU A 19 5.26 11.53 22.37
CA GLU A 19 4.87 12.50 23.40
C GLU A 19 5.56 13.87 23.23
N LYS A 20 6.85 13.87 22.87
CA LYS A 20 7.57 15.11 22.53
C LYS A 20 6.89 15.84 21.37
N LEU A 21 6.49 15.11 20.33
CA LEU A 21 5.82 15.70 19.16
C LEU A 21 4.41 16.21 19.51
N LYS A 22 3.65 15.46 20.31
CA LYS A 22 2.33 15.89 20.82
C LYS A 22 2.45 17.20 21.61
N ALA A 23 3.48 17.34 22.45
CA ALA A 23 3.74 18.57 23.21
C ALA A 23 4.12 19.77 22.33
N GLN A 24 4.84 19.55 21.23
CA GLN A 24 5.14 20.62 20.26
C GLN A 24 3.87 21.11 19.54
N ARG A 25 2.98 20.18 19.18
CA ARG A 25 1.70 20.51 18.55
C ARG A 25 0.79 21.34 19.47
N THR A 26 0.71 21.03 20.76
CA THR A 26 -0.08 21.82 21.72
C THR A 26 0.49 23.23 21.93
N ARG A 27 1.82 23.38 21.90
CA ARG A 27 2.47 24.69 21.95
C ARG A 27 2.14 25.58 20.74
N HIS A 28 2.06 25.01 19.53
CA HIS A 28 1.69 25.77 18.32
C HIS A 28 0.17 26.01 18.16
N SER A 29 -0.68 25.36 18.96
CA SER A 29 -2.14 25.55 18.93
C SER A 29 -2.67 26.45 20.05
N THR A 30 -1.80 26.97 20.92
CA THR A 30 -2.17 28.01 21.90
C THR A 30 -2.04 29.37 21.21
N PRO A 31 -3.11 30.18 21.13
CA PRO A 31 -3.00 31.52 20.58
C PRO A 31 -2.25 32.39 21.60
N THR A 32 -0.94 32.57 21.40
CA THR A 32 -0.23 33.66 22.07
C THR A 32 -0.81 34.96 21.53
N ALA A 33 -1.56 35.67 22.38
CA ALA A 33 -1.92 37.06 22.17
C ALA A 33 -0.62 37.89 22.13
N SER A 34 -0.03 37.98 20.95
CA SER A 34 1.03 38.93 20.62
C SER A 34 0.37 40.00 19.77
N THR A 35 0.12 41.14 20.39
CA THR A 35 -0.11 42.41 19.72
C THR A 35 1.12 42.75 18.89
N ALA A 36 1.09 42.37 17.62
CA ALA A 36 1.92 42.94 16.58
C ALA A 36 0.99 43.61 15.57
N SER A 37 0.91 44.93 15.68
CA SER A 37 0.35 45.80 14.66
C SER A 37 1.18 45.64 13.38
N THR A 38 0.61 45.00 12.36
CA THR A 38 1.18 45.02 11.02
C THR A 38 0.24 45.80 10.14
N GLU A 39 0.66 47.03 9.81
CA GLU A 39 0.08 47.83 8.73
C GLU A 39 0.04 46.99 7.46
N SER A 40 -1.16 46.87 6.90
CA SER A 40 -1.39 46.24 5.61
C SER A 40 -0.98 47.20 4.50
N THR A 41 0.28 47.14 4.07
CA THR A 41 0.68 47.69 2.79
C THR A 41 0.40 46.63 1.73
N GLU A 42 -0.69 46.80 0.98
CA GLU A 42 -0.97 46.05 -0.23
C GLU A 42 0.10 46.35 -1.29
N GLU A 43 1.23 45.63 -1.25
CA GLU A 43 2.06 45.47 -2.44
C GLU A 43 1.49 44.35 -3.30
N LYS A 44 0.76 44.74 -4.35
CA LYS A 44 0.52 43.91 -5.53
C LYS A 44 1.85 43.65 -6.25
N GLY A 45 2.69 42.80 -5.67
CA GLY A 45 3.84 42.21 -6.34
C GLY A 45 3.34 41.12 -7.29
N ALA A 46 3.53 41.32 -8.59
CA ALA A 46 3.32 40.29 -9.60
C ALA A 46 4.17 39.05 -9.23
N ALA A 47 3.51 38.01 -8.73
CA ALA A 47 4.16 36.74 -8.45
C ALA A 47 4.73 36.19 -9.77
N SER A 48 6.05 36.11 -9.83
CA SER A 48 6.80 35.36 -10.83
C SER A 48 6.09 34.04 -11.14
N SER A 49 5.68 33.86 -12.39
CA SER A 49 4.96 32.69 -12.91
C SER A 49 5.85 31.45 -13.08
N ILE A 50 7.05 31.45 -12.49
CA ILE A 50 8.00 30.34 -12.57
C ILE A 50 7.65 29.34 -11.47
N PRO A 51 7.21 28.12 -11.80
CA PRO A 51 7.00 27.07 -10.81
C PRO A 51 8.29 26.85 -10.01
N PRO A 52 8.20 26.59 -8.69
CA PRO A 52 9.38 26.30 -7.89
C PRO A 52 10.17 25.15 -8.52
N PRO A 53 11.52 25.18 -8.46
CA PRO A 53 12.37 24.19 -9.10
C PRO A 53 12.06 22.79 -8.56
N HIS A 54 12.01 21.81 -9.45
CA HIS A 54 11.72 20.42 -9.08
C HIS A 54 12.79 19.91 -8.10
N PRO A 55 12.44 19.22 -6.99
CA PRO A 55 13.39 18.80 -5.96
C PRO A 55 14.54 17.89 -6.44
N ARG A 56 14.29 17.17 -7.55
CA ARG A 56 15.28 16.32 -8.23
C ARG A 56 16.12 17.05 -9.28
N GLY A 57 16.06 18.38 -9.31
CA GLY A 57 16.75 19.21 -10.29
C GLY A 57 16.14 19.08 -11.69
N GLU A 58 16.98 19.33 -12.69
CA GLU A 58 16.61 19.27 -14.11
C GLU A 58 16.18 17.86 -14.55
N ILE A 59 15.59 17.77 -15.74
CA ILE A 59 15.17 16.48 -16.31
C ILE A 59 16.44 15.68 -16.64
N LYS A 60 16.60 14.50 -16.04
CA LYS A 60 17.82 13.67 -16.23
C LYS A 60 17.92 13.03 -17.61
N HIS A 61 16.84 12.99 -18.36
CA HIS A 61 16.75 12.26 -19.63
C HIS A 61 16.26 13.18 -20.74
N GLY A 62 17.05 13.38 -21.80
CA GLY A 62 16.61 14.11 -23.00
C GLY A 62 15.41 13.42 -23.68
N ALA A 63 14.73 14.15 -24.57
CA ALA A 63 13.47 13.71 -25.20
C ALA A 63 13.58 12.31 -25.85
N PHE A 64 14.67 12.04 -26.57
CA PHE A 64 14.91 10.73 -27.20
C PHE A 64 14.99 9.59 -26.17
N LYS A 65 15.74 9.78 -25.08
CA LYS A 65 15.84 8.80 -24.00
C LYS A 65 14.51 8.62 -23.27
N GLN A 66 13.74 9.69 -23.08
CA GLN A 66 12.37 9.58 -22.54
C GLN A 66 11.48 8.73 -23.45
N ALA A 67 11.54 8.94 -24.76
CA ALA A 67 10.75 8.17 -25.73
C ALA A 67 11.11 6.68 -25.71
N ILE A 68 12.41 6.33 -25.68
CA ILE A 68 12.85 4.94 -25.53
C ILE A 68 12.34 4.35 -24.21
N ARG A 69 12.50 5.07 -23.09
CA ARG A 69 12.04 4.61 -21.78
C ARG A 69 10.54 4.38 -21.75
N MET A 70 9.75 5.29 -22.35
CA MET A 70 8.31 5.13 -22.51
C MET A 70 7.96 3.92 -23.37
N ALA A 71 8.63 3.72 -24.50
CA ALA A 71 8.38 2.59 -25.39
C ALA A 71 8.68 1.25 -24.71
N LEU A 72 9.83 1.12 -24.04
CA LEU A 72 10.21 -0.09 -23.31
C LEU A 72 9.30 -0.34 -22.11
N PHE A 73 8.91 0.72 -21.38
CA PHE A 73 7.95 0.61 -20.28
C PHE A 73 6.59 0.11 -20.79
N ALA A 74 6.09 0.71 -21.86
CA ALA A 74 4.81 0.34 -22.46
C ALA A 74 4.86 -1.09 -23.00
N LEU A 75 5.96 -1.49 -23.65
CA LEU A 75 6.18 -2.85 -24.14
C LEU A 75 6.16 -3.85 -22.98
N TYR A 76 6.97 -3.64 -21.95
CA TYR A 76 7.04 -4.55 -20.80
C TYR A 76 5.71 -4.61 -20.04
N PHE A 77 5.12 -3.45 -19.71
CA PHE A 77 3.85 -3.40 -19.01
C PHE A 77 2.73 -4.06 -19.82
N SER A 78 2.54 -3.67 -21.08
CA SER A 78 1.42 -4.18 -21.89
C SER A 78 1.55 -5.68 -22.18
N SER A 79 2.77 -6.16 -22.48
CA SER A 79 3.01 -7.60 -22.68
C SER A 79 2.77 -8.40 -21.40
N SER A 80 3.19 -7.88 -20.24
CA SER A 80 2.96 -8.52 -18.94
C SER A 80 1.48 -8.56 -18.58
N ILE A 81 0.74 -7.45 -18.77
CA ILE A 81 -0.71 -7.41 -18.54
C ILE A 81 -1.43 -8.40 -19.46
N LEU A 82 -1.03 -8.50 -20.73
CA LEU A 82 -1.59 -9.47 -21.66
C LEU A 82 -1.30 -10.90 -21.22
N ALA A 83 -0.04 -11.23 -20.86
CA ALA A 83 0.34 -12.55 -20.38
C ALA A 83 -0.40 -12.95 -19.10
N ILE A 84 -0.53 -12.03 -18.15
CA ILE A 84 -1.33 -12.22 -16.93
C ILE A 84 -2.79 -12.46 -17.29
N SER A 85 -3.37 -11.68 -18.20
CA SER A 85 -4.77 -11.81 -18.60
C SER A 85 -5.03 -13.16 -19.28
N VAL A 86 -4.14 -13.61 -20.18
CA VAL A 86 -4.22 -14.95 -20.78
C VAL A 86 -4.14 -16.02 -19.69
N THR A 87 -3.20 -15.87 -18.75
CA THR A 87 -3.06 -16.79 -17.62
C THR A 87 -4.33 -16.85 -16.78
N GLN A 88 -4.97 -15.70 -16.50
CA GLN A 88 -6.25 -15.66 -15.79
C GLN A 88 -7.35 -16.40 -16.55
N TYR A 89 -7.45 -16.22 -17.87
CA TYR A 89 -8.47 -16.90 -18.68
C TYR A 89 -8.23 -18.41 -18.79
N ILE A 90 -6.98 -18.87 -18.82
CA ILE A 90 -6.64 -20.31 -18.73
C ILE A 90 -7.18 -20.91 -17.43
N GLY A 91 -7.05 -20.20 -16.31
CA GLY A 91 -7.53 -20.66 -15.01
C GLY A 91 -9.01 -20.42 -14.74
N ALA A 92 -9.71 -19.60 -15.53
CA ALA A 92 -11.11 -19.26 -15.29
C ALA A 92 -12.06 -20.48 -15.23
N PRO A 93 -11.92 -21.51 -16.09
CA PRO A 93 -12.74 -22.72 -16.00
C PRO A 93 -12.59 -23.48 -14.67
N LEU A 94 -11.48 -23.31 -13.95
CA LEU A 94 -11.28 -23.93 -12.64
C LEU A 94 -12.37 -23.52 -11.66
N TYR A 95 -12.99 -22.35 -11.81
CA TYR A 95 -14.08 -21.92 -10.94
C TYR A 95 -15.27 -22.89 -10.93
N LEU A 96 -15.53 -23.54 -12.07
CA LEU A 96 -16.62 -24.52 -12.22
C LEU A 96 -16.22 -25.92 -11.72
N TYR A 97 -14.92 -26.20 -11.63
CA TYR A 97 -14.38 -27.49 -11.20
C TYR A 97 -14.00 -27.51 -9.71
N SER A 98 -13.17 -26.57 -9.27
CA SER A 98 -12.72 -26.38 -7.90
C SER A 98 -12.42 -24.91 -7.62
N LYS A 99 -13.20 -24.31 -6.71
CA LYS A 99 -12.98 -22.92 -6.27
C LYS A 99 -11.62 -22.73 -5.61
N ASP A 100 -11.15 -23.75 -4.88
CA ASP A 100 -9.84 -23.76 -4.24
C ASP A 100 -8.72 -23.60 -5.28
N LEU A 101 -8.78 -24.38 -6.36
CA LEU A 101 -7.83 -24.27 -7.47
C LEU A 101 -7.96 -22.93 -8.20
N PHE A 102 -9.17 -22.43 -8.40
CA PHE A 102 -9.39 -21.13 -9.01
C PHE A 102 -8.75 -20.00 -8.18
N TYR A 103 -9.00 -19.95 -6.87
CA TYR A 103 -8.45 -18.90 -6.01
C TYR A 103 -6.94 -19.01 -5.88
N ALA A 104 -6.39 -20.22 -5.80
CA ALA A 104 -4.94 -20.43 -5.85
C ALA A 104 -4.33 -19.93 -7.17
N TRP A 105 -5.00 -20.21 -8.30
CA TRP A 105 -4.57 -19.73 -9.61
C TRP A 105 -4.63 -18.20 -9.72
N MET A 106 -5.70 -17.59 -9.22
CA MET A 106 -5.81 -16.12 -9.19
C MET A 106 -4.76 -15.49 -8.27
N ALA A 107 -4.44 -16.10 -7.13
CA ALA A 107 -3.37 -15.66 -6.25
C ALA A 107 -2.01 -15.67 -6.95
N MET A 108 -1.68 -16.72 -7.71
CA MET A 108 -0.47 -16.77 -8.54
C MET A 108 -0.43 -15.66 -9.60
N THR A 109 -1.55 -15.41 -10.31
CA THR A 109 -1.58 -14.30 -11.28
C THR A 109 -1.40 -12.93 -10.61
N LYS A 110 -1.87 -12.79 -9.36
CA LYS A 110 -1.63 -11.60 -8.54
C LYS A 110 -0.17 -11.48 -8.10
N GLN A 111 0.50 -12.60 -7.79
CA GLN A 111 1.94 -12.63 -7.54
C GLN A 111 2.72 -12.11 -8.76
N HIS A 112 2.36 -12.57 -9.97
CA HIS A 112 2.95 -12.06 -11.21
C HIS A 112 2.79 -10.54 -11.35
N PHE A 113 1.64 -9.97 -11.01
CA PHE A 113 1.48 -8.51 -11.04
C PHE A 113 2.33 -7.78 -9.99
N GLY A 114 2.51 -8.38 -8.81
CA GLY A 114 3.47 -7.89 -7.80
C GLY A 114 4.90 -7.86 -8.34
N ILE A 115 5.33 -8.92 -9.02
CA ILE A 115 6.65 -9.02 -9.69
C ILE A 115 6.78 -7.95 -10.79
N VAL A 116 5.76 -7.78 -11.64
CA VAL A 116 5.74 -6.74 -12.68
C VAL A 116 5.91 -5.36 -12.06
N SER A 117 5.16 -5.06 -11.00
CA SER A 117 5.19 -3.78 -10.30
C SER A 117 6.57 -3.52 -9.69
N ALA A 118 7.14 -4.50 -8.97
CA ALA A 118 8.48 -4.39 -8.39
C ALA A 118 9.57 -4.23 -9.46
N THR A 119 9.50 -5.01 -10.54
CA THR A 119 10.46 -4.92 -11.67
C THR A 119 10.39 -3.56 -12.35
N MET A 120 9.19 -3.02 -12.58
CA MET A 120 9.02 -1.70 -13.18
C MET A 120 9.58 -0.58 -12.31
N THR A 121 9.33 -0.63 -11.00
CA THR A 121 9.93 0.31 -10.06
C THR A 121 11.45 0.18 -10.06
N TYR A 122 11.98 -1.04 -10.05
CA TYR A 122 13.41 -1.29 -10.06
C TYR A 122 14.11 -0.74 -11.32
N TRP A 123 13.60 -1.04 -12.52
CA TRP A 123 14.23 -0.65 -13.78
C TRP A 123 13.99 0.82 -14.17
N TRP A 124 12.81 1.36 -13.90
CA TRP A 124 12.46 2.72 -14.35
C TRP A 124 12.46 3.78 -13.25
N ALA A 125 12.29 3.43 -11.99
CA ALA A 125 12.23 4.40 -10.91
C ALA A 125 13.04 3.95 -9.67
N PRO A 126 14.32 3.56 -9.84
CA PRO A 126 15.15 3.11 -8.73
C PRO A 126 15.20 4.21 -7.67
N THR A 127 14.80 3.85 -6.46
CA THR A 127 14.64 4.76 -5.33
C THR A 127 15.02 4.02 -4.07
N THR A 128 15.81 4.67 -3.20
CA THR A 128 16.14 4.12 -1.89
C THR A 128 14.86 4.03 -1.05
N VAL A 129 14.59 2.86 -0.49
CA VAL A 129 13.51 2.66 0.46
C VAL A 129 14.11 2.58 1.86
N ARG A 130 13.64 3.44 2.76
CA ARG A 130 14.02 3.47 4.18
C ARG A 130 12.85 2.97 5.00
N ILE A 131 13.03 1.87 5.71
CA ILE A 131 12.00 1.23 6.52
C ILE A 131 12.41 1.28 7.99
N SER A 132 11.44 1.59 8.83
CA SER A 132 11.55 1.58 10.28
C SER A 132 10.23 1.11 10.87
N GLY A 133 10.23 0.79 12.15
CA GLY A 133 8.99 0.52 12.89
C GLY A 133 9.14 0.88 14.34
N ASP A 134 8.01 0.91 15.04
CA ASP A 134 8.00 1.02 16.49
C ASP A 134 8.13 -0.35 17.17
N ALA A 135 8.14 -0.33 18.51
CA ALA A 135 8.27 -1.54 19.31
C ALA A 135 7.18 -2.60 19.06
N SER A 136 6.02 -2.23 18.49
CA SER A 136 4.94 -3.17 18.23
C SER A 136 5.30 -4.16 17.11
N VAL A 137 6.11 -3.76 16.13
CA VAL A 137 6.53 -4.60 14.99
C VAL A 137 7.95 -5.16 15.16
N ARG A 138 8.47 -5.14 16.38
CA ARG A 138 9.80 -5.66 16.72
C ARG A 138 9.93 -7.13 16.33
N GLY A 139 11.06 -7.50 15.72
CA GLY A 139 11.32 -8.86 15.22
C GLY A 139 10.72 -9.20 13.87
N GLN A 140 9.78 -8.40 13.37
CA GLN A 140 9.04 -8.72 12.16
C GLN A 140 9.68 -8.18 10.88
N MET A 141 10.82 -7.51 10.97
CA MET A 141 11.52 -6.94 9.82
C MET A 141 13.02 -7.18 9.98
N ARG A 142 13.67 -7.60 8.89
CA ARG A 142 15.11 -7.81 8.85
C ARG A 142 15.66 -7.49 7.47
N LYS A 143 16.93 -7.08 7.44
CA LYS A 143 17.68 -6.94 6.20
C LYS A 143 18.40 -8.26 5.92
N THR A 144 18.14 -8.86 4.77
CA THR A 144 18.79 -10.10 4.34
C THR A 144 20.27 -9.87 4.02
N ALA A 145 21.06 -10.94 3.95
CA ALA A 145 22.48 -10.85 3.61
C ALA A 145 22.74 -10.21 2.24
N ASP A 146 21.83 -10.38 1.29
CA ASP A 146 21.93 -9.74 -0.03
C ASP A 146 21.42 -8.28 -0.02
N GLY A 147 20.84 -7.81 1.08
CA GLY A 147 20.45 -6.42 1.29
C GLY A 147 18.97 -6.10 1.03
N ARG A 148 18.11 -7.10 0.85
CA ARG A 148 16.65 -6.93 0.72
C ARG A 148 15.99 -6.77 2.07
N LEU A 149 14.78 -6.25 2.07
CA LEU A 149 13.86 -6.35 3.20
C LEU A 149 13.18 -7.72 3.16
N GLU A 150 13.12 -8.37 4.32
CA GLU A 150 12.28 -9.54 4.58
C GLU A 150 11.40 -9.22 5.78
N CYS A 151 10.09 -9.44 5.62
CA CYS A 151 9.09 -9.16 6.63
C CYS A 151 8.43 -10.47 7.08
N ASP A 152 8.35 -10.66 8.39
CA ASP A 152 7.65 -11.76 9.04
C ASP A 152 6.33 -11.26 9.63
N PHE A 153 5.44 -10.86 8.72
CA PHE A 153 4.10 -10.36 9.06
C PHE A 153 3.09 -11.49 8.95
N PRO A 154 2.00 -11.46 9.75
CA PRO A 154 0.96 -12.49 9.69
C PRO A 154 0.34 -12.62 8.28
N GLU A 155 -0.11 -13.83 7.97
CA GLU A 155 -0.81 -14.13 6.72
C GLU A 155 -2.13 -13.34 6.59
N ARG A 156 -2.71 -12.88 7.70
CA ARG A 156 -3.97 -12.15 7.73
C ARG A 156 -3.85 -10.82 8.47
N ILE A 157 -3.90 -9.71 7.73
CA ILE A 157 -3.87 -8.35 8.28
C ILE A 157 -4.84 -7.40 7.57
N VAL A 158 -5.25 -6.36 8.28
CA VAL A 158 -5.76 -5.14 7.66
C VAL A 158 -4.64 -4.12 7.65
N LEU A 159 -4.22 -3.67 6.47
CA LEU A 159 -3.17 -2.68 6.28
C LEU A 159 -3.79 -1.31 5.98
N ILE A 160 -3.50 -0.33 6.83
CA ILE A 160 -3.84 1.07 6.61
C ILE A 160 -2.60 1.90 6.33
N SER A 161 -2.77 2.98 5.57
CA SER A 161 -1.71 3.95 5.35
C SER A 161 -2.26 5.36 5.12
N ASN A 162 -1.41 6.38 5.27
CA ASN A 162 -1.69 7.66 4.64
C ASN A 162 -1.51 7.56 3.12
N HIS A 163 -2.18 8.44 2.37
CA HIS A 163 -2.12 8.47 0.91
C HIS A 163 -1.49 9.79 0.44
N GLN A 164 -0.18 9.79 0.18
CA GLN A 164 0.59 10.95 -0.26
C GLN A 164 0.63 11.06 -1.78
N ILE A 165 0.99 9.98 -2.49
CA ILE A 165 1.14 9.99 -3.95
C ILE A 165 0.43 8.81 -4.61
N TYR A 166 0.19 8.92 -5.92
CA TYR A 166 -0.56 7.93 -6.68
C TYR A 166 0.08 6.53 -6.64
N THR A 167 1.40 6.46 -6.52
CA THR A 167 2.16 5.20 -6.51
C THR A 167 2.36 4.61 -5.11
N ASP A 168 1.75 5.15 -4.05
CA ASP A 168 1.84 4.60 -2.69
C ASP A 168 1.55 3.09 -2.63
N TRP A 169 0.50 2.67 -3.35
CA TRP A 169 0.08 1.26 -3.39
C TRP A 169 1.14 0.33 -3.99
N VAL A 170 2.06 0.83 -4.82
CA VAL A 170 3.17 0.03 -5.37
C VAL A 170 4.14 -0.35 -4.25
N TYR A 171 4.47 0.60 -3.36
CA TYR A 171 5.36 0.34 -2.23
C TYR A 171 4.71 -0.56 -1.17
N LEU A 172 3.39 -0.41 -0.95
CA LEU A 172 2.64 -1.28 -0.04
C LEU A 172 2.46 -2.70 -0.61
N TRP A 173 2.33 -2.84 -1.93
CA TRP A 173 2.34 -4.16 -2.58
C TRP A 173 3.73 -4.78 -2.56
N TRP A 174 4.79 -3.98 -2.74
CA TRP A 174 6.15 -4.46 -2.53
C TRP A 174 6.39 -4.91 -1.08
N MET A 175 5.81 -4.25 -0.08
CA MET A 175 5.86 -4.74 1.31
C MET A 175 5.13 -6.09 1.48
N ALA A 176 4.02 -6.30 0.77
CA ALA A 176 3.40 -7.63 0.70
C ALA A 176 4.32 -8.64 0.00
N TYR A 177 5.11 -8.21 -0.98
CA TYR A 177 6.10 -9.06 -1.64
C TYR A 177 7.22 -9.46 -0.68
N THR A 178 7.71 -8.55 0.16
CA THR A 178 8.75 -8.86 1.16
C THR A 178 8.27 -9.79 2.29
N ALA A 179 6.96 -10.05 2.36
CA ALA A 179 6.34 -10.99 3.30
C ALA A 179 5.74 -12.22 2.59
N ASP A 180 6.01 -12.43 1.30
CA ASP A 180 5.40 -13.49 0.47
C ASP A 180 3.85 -13.41 0.34
N MET A 181 3.25 -12.29 0.71
CA MET A 181 1.81 -12.03 0.70
C MET A 181 1.29 -11.28 -0.55
N HIS A 182 2.15 -11.00 -1.54
CA HIS A 182 1.78 -10.24 -2.73
C HIS A 182 0.74 -10.92 -3.66
N GLY A 183 0.50 -12.23 -3.52
CA GLY A 183 -0.63 -12.95 -4.13
C GLY A 183 -1.97 -12.77 -3.41
N HIS A 184 -1.92 -12.26 -2.18
CA HIS A 184 -3.01 -12.21 -1.22
C HIS A 184 -3.34 -10.78 -0.76
N LEU A 185 -2.79 -9.77 -1.43
CA LEU A 185 -3.18 -8.38 -1.25
C LEU A 185 -4.53 -8.12 -1.92
N TYR A 186 -5.44 -7.43 -1.23
CA TYR A 186 -6.74 -7.00 -1.73
C TYR A 186 -6.87 -5.50 -1.48
N ILE A 187 -7.17 -4.76 -2.53
CA ILE A 187 -7.17 -3.28 -2.48
C ILE A 187 -8.60 -2.78 -2.64
N ILE A 188 -8.96 -1.79 -1.83
CA ILE A 188 -10.19 -1.02 -2.01
C ILE A 188 -9.94 0.10 -3.03
N LEU A 189 -10.69 0.07 -4.13
CA LEU A 189 -10.50 0.93 -5.29
C LEU A 189 -11.76 1.76 -5.61
N LYS A 190 -11.54 2.87 -6.32
CA LYS A 190 -12.63 3.66 -6.91
C LYS A 190 -13.36 2.81 -7.97
N GLU A 191 -14.68 2.80 -7.92
CA GLU A 191 -15.50 1.96 -8.81
C GLU A 191 -15.22 2.17 -10.30
N SER A 192 -14.92 3.39 -10.74
CA SER A 192 -14.65 3.68 -12.14
C SER A 192 -13.47 2.88 -12.72
N ILE A 193 -12.56 2.38 -11.88
CA ILE A 193 -11.37 1.63 -12.29
C ILE A 193 -11.74 0.24 -12.86
N LYS A 194 -12.89 -0.34 -12.46
CA LYS A 194 -13.32 -1.65 -12.97
C LYS A 194 -13.65 -1.66 -14.47
N TYR A 195 -13.87 -0.47 -15.06
CA TYR A 195 -14.23 -0.32 -16.47
C TYR A 195 -13.04 -0.12 -17.40
N ILE A 196 -11.80 -0.14 -16.89
CA ILE A 196 -10.60 -0.09 -17.73
C ILE A 196 -10.50 -1.43 -18.48
N PRO A 197 -10.46 -1.45 -19.83
CA PRO A 197 -10.37 -2.70 -20.58
C PRO A 197 -9.15 -3.53 -20.15
N ILE A 198 -9.33 -4.85 -20.09
CA ILE A 198 -8.32 -5.85 -19.68
C ILE A 198 -7.94 -5.73 -18.20
N ILE A 199 -7.39 -4.59 -17.77
CA ILE A 199 -6.90 -4.37 -16.41
C ILE A 199 -8.06 -4.41 -15.40
N GLY A 200 -9.20 -3.77 -15.70
CA GLY A 200 -10.38 -3.79 -14.83
C GLY A 200 -10.94 -5.19 -14.63
N THR A 201 -10.99 -6.00 -15.70
CA THR A 201 -11.35 -7.43 -15.63
C THR A 201 -10.39 -8.21 -14.77
N GLY A 202 -9.08 -8.01 -14.95
CA GLY A 202 -8.07 -8.67 -14.13
C GLY A 202 -8.19 -8.32 -12.64
N MET A 203 -8.47 -7.06 -12.31
CA MET A 203 -8.72 -6.63 -10.93
C MET A 203 -10.01 -7.24 -10.33
N MET A 204 -11.05 -7.44 -11.13
CA MET A 204 -12.25 -8.16 -10.69
C MET A 204 -11.96 -9.62 -10.36
N LEU A 205 -11.12 -10.29 -11.17
CA LEU A 205 -10.67 -11.67 -10.93
C LEU A 205 -9.73 -11.78 -9.71
N TYR A 206 -8.88 -10.79 -9.46
CA TYR A 206 -8.09 -10.67 -8.22
C TYR A 206 -8.93 -10.51 -6.96
N GLY A 207 -10.19 -10.12 -7.15
CA GLY A 207 -11.12 -9.92 -6.08
C GLY A 207 -10.97 -8.61 -5.33
N PHE A 208 -10.43 -7.57 -5.98
CA PHE A 208 -10.41 -6.22 -5.44
C PHE A 208 -11.82 -5.69 -5.16
N ILE A 209 -11.91 -4.74 -4.24
CA ILE A 209 -13.18 -4.19 -3.77
C ILE A 209 -13.40 -2.83 -4.41
N PHE A 210 -14.45 -2.69 -5.21
CA PHE A 210 -14.77 -1.45 -5.91
C PHE A 210 -15.88 -0.70 -5.19
N LEU A 211 -15.64 0.56 -4.81
CA LEU A 211 -16.60 1.41 -4.11
C LEU A 211 -16.93 2.68 -4.90
N SER A 212 -18.20 3.05 -4.92
CA SER A 212 -18.73 4.28 -5.52
C SER A 212 -18.47 5.53 -4.66
N ARG A 213 -18.02 5.32 -3.40
CA ARG A 213 -17.89 6.32 -2.33
C ARG A 213 -19.24 6.83 -1.84
N LYS A 214 -20.28 6.00 -1.95
CA LYS A 214 -21.63 6.26 -1.43
C LYS A 214 -22.06 5.09 -0.56
N TRP A 215 -22.03 5.29 0.75
CA TRP A 215 -22.29 4.22 1.73
C TRP A 215 -23.59 3.46 1.48
N ALA A 216 -24.69 4.18 1.21
CA ALA A 216 -26.01 3.59 0.95
C ALA A 216 -26.01 2.63 -0.26
N THR A 217 -25.19 2.87 -1.27
CA THR A 217 -25.07 2.00 -2.46
C THR A 217 -24.04 0.89 -2.24
N ASP A 218 -22.99 1.17 -1.46
CA ASP A 218 -21.83 0.30 -1.36
C ASP A 218 -21.96 -0.78 -0.26
N LYS A 219 -22.75 -0.55 0.80
CA LYS A 219 -22.76 -1.37 2.02
C LYS A 219 -22.91 -2.86 1.77
N GLU A 220 -23.94 -3.28 1.03
CA GLU A 220 -24.23 -4.71 0.79
C GLU A 220 -23.13 -5.38 -0.04
N ARG A 221 -22.71 -4.74 -1.14
CA ARG A 221 -21.60 -5.21 -1.97
C ARG A 221 -20.33 -5.33 -1.15
N PHE A 222 -20.03 -4.33 -0.33
CA PHE A 222 -18.84 -4.32 0.50
C PHE A 222 -18.87 -5.46 1.52
N GLN A 223 -20.01 -5.69 2.18
CA GLN A 223 -20.19 -6.80 3.10
C GLN A 223 -19.96 -8.16 2.41
N TYR A 224 -20.56 -8.36 1.23
CA TYR A 224 -20.36 -9.57 0.44
C TYR A 224 -18.88 -9.82 0.12
N ARG A 225 -18.15 -8.77 -0.27
CA ARG A 225 -16.70 -8.87 -0.54
C ARG A 225 -15.90 -9.20 0.72
N LEU A 226 -16.19 -8.58 1.86
CA LEU A 226 -15.49 -8.84 3.13
C LEU A 226 -15.76 -10.25 3.65
N LYS A 227 -16.99 -10.74 3.53
CA LYS A 227 -17.32 -12.14 3.84
C LYS A 227 -16.55 -13.12 2.95
N LYS A 228 -16.37 -12.81 1.67
CA LYS A 228 -15.51 -13.59 0.77
C LYS A 228 -14.03 -13.58 1.15
N LEU A 229 -13.55 -12.59 1.91
CA LEU A 229 -12.19 -12.55 2.44
C LEU A 229 -12.05 -13.31 3.77
N SER A 230 -13.16 -13.72 4.37
CA SER A 230 -13.23 -14.48 5.63
C SER A 230 -13.38 -15.99 5.40
N THR A 231 -13.22 -16.46 4.16
CA THR A 231 -13.40 -17.87 3.79
C THR A 231 -12.16 -18.71 4.06
N SER A 232 -12.40 -20.02 4.06
CA SER A 232 -11.43 -21.09 4.14
C SER A 232 -11.52 -21.90 2.84
N HIS A 233 -10.38 -22.17 2.20
CA HIS A 233 -10.26 -23.17 1.14
C HIS A 233 -9.16 -24.18 1.52
N ALA A 234 -9.27 -25.44 1.10
CA ALA A 234 -8.32 -26.52 1.47
C ALA A 234 -7.22 -26.72 0.43
N GLY A 235 -6.94 -25.70 -0.39
CA GLY A 235 -6.04 -25.75 -1.53
C GLY A 235 -4.56 -25.56 -1.21
N PRO A 236 -3.66 -25.72 -2.19
CA PRO A 236 -2.19 -25.63 -2.01
C PRO A 236 -1.68 -24.23 -1.60
N LEU A 237 -2.55 -23.22 -1.54
CA LEU A 237 -2.27 -21.87 -1.06
C LEU A 237 -3.21 -21.45 0.09
N SER A 238 -3.77 -22.42 0.83
CA SER A 238 -4.52 -22.19 2.06
C SER A 238 -3.58 -21.75 3.18
N GLY A 239 -3.96 -20.76 3.98
CA GLY A 239 -3.18 -20.28 5.11
C GLY A 239 -3.39 -21.11 6.38
N THR A 240 -2.64 -20.77 7.41
CA THR A 240 -2.73 -21.32 8.78
C THR A 240 -3.76 -20.50 9.59
N PRO A 241 -4.70 -21.05 10.41
CA PRO A 241 -5.16 -22.43 10.66
C PRO A 241 -6.42 -22.76 9.82
N GLY A 242 -6.28 -22.80 8.50
CA GLY A 242 -7.39 -23.10 7.59
C GLY A 242 -8.20 -21.88 7.16
N LEU A 243 -7.67 -20.65 7.24
CA LEU A 243 -8.24 -19.49 6.55
C LEU A 243 -7.37 -19.12 5.36
N ASP A 244 -7.96 -18.54 4.32
CA ASP A 244 -7.15 -18.07 3.18
C ASP A 244 -6.19 -16.94 3.63
N PRO A 245 -4.97 -16.84 3.11
CA PRO A 245 -4.11 -15.69 3.40
C PRO A 245 -4.73 -14.42 2.80
N MET A 246 -4.67 -13.29 3.51
CA MET A 246 -5.40 -12.07 3.16
C MET A 246 -4.79 -10.80 3.77
N TRP A 247 -4.37 -9.88 2.92
CA TRP A 247 -4.01 -8.52 3.31
C TRP A 247 -4.99 -7.53 2.70
N LEU A 248 -5.81 -6.86 3.51
CA LEU A 248 -6.72 -5.83 3.03
C LEU A 248 -6.08 -4.45 3.14
N LEU A 249 -5.80 -3.81 2.02
CA LEU A 249 -5.30 -2.44 1.96
C LEU A 249 -6.44 -1.43 1.85
N ILE A 250 -6.49 -0.50 2.81
CA ILE A 250 -7.41 0.64 2.82
C ILE A 250 -6.66 1.93 3.18
N PHE A 251 -6.96 3.02 2.48
CA PHE A 251 -6.49 4.36 2.81
C PHE A 251 -7.65 5.15 3.46
N PRO A 252 -7.68 5.32 4.80
CA PRO A 252 -8.78 6.00 5.47
C PRO A 252 -9.04 7.44 4.99
N GLU A 253 -8.04 8.13 4.43
CA GLU A 253 -8.20 9.46 3.81
C GLU A 253 -9.19 9.45 2.63
N GLY A 254 -9.30 8.31 1.93
CA GLY A 254 -10.19 8.11 0.79
C GLY A 254 -9.76 8.79 -0.51
N THR A 255 -8.68 9.55 -0.49
CA THR A 255 -8.02 10.16 -1.66
C THR A 255 -6.57 10.52 -1.31
N ASN A 256 -5.75 10.75 -2.32
CA ASN A 256 -4.37 11.23 -2.12
C ASN A 256 -4.33 12.70 -1.67
N LEU A 257 -3.28 13.03 -0.93
CA LEU A 257 -2.92 14.38 -0.55
C LEU A 257 -2.48 15.16 -1.81
N SER A 258 -3.39 16.02 -2.25
CA SER A 258 -3.24 16.92 -3.39
C SER A 258 -3.84 18.26 -3.01
N THR A 259 -3.60 19.29 -3.84
CA THR A 259 -4.21 20.62 -3.64
C THR A 259 -5.72 20.54 -3.45
N ASN A 260 -6.42 19.79 -4.31
CA ASN A 260 -7.87 19.59 -4.22
C ASN A 260 -8.28 18.79 -2.98
N GLY A 261 -7.53 17.73 -2.65
CA GLY A 261 -7.76 16.91 -1.45
C GLY A 261 -7.64 17.73 -0.17
N ARG A 262 -6.64 18.59 -0.07
CA ARG A 262 -6.41 19.48 1.06
C ARG A 262 -7.57 20.45 1.27
N VAL A 263 -7.99 21.14 0.20
CA VAL A 263 -9.13 22.09 0.26
C VAL A 263 -10.39 21.38 0.76
N ALA A 264 -10.66 20.17 0.28
CA ALA A 264 -11.80 19.37 0.72
C ALA A 264 -11.69 18.93 2.20
N SER A 265 -10.51 18.49 2.66
CA SER A 265 -10.26 18.13 4.06
C SER A 265 -10.47 19.33 4.98
N LYS A 266 -9.88 20.49 4.65
CA LYS A 266 -10.04 21.72 5.42
C LYS A 266 -11.50 22.16 5.53
N LYS A 267 -12.24 22.16 4.41
CA LYS A 267 -13.67 22.50 4.43
C LYS A 267 -14.47 21.56 5.34
N TRP A 268 -14.13 20.27 5.36
CA TRP A 268 -14.76 19.31 6.26
C TRP A 268 -14.36 19.56 7.73
N ALA A 269 -13.09 19.86 7.99
CA ALA A 269 -12.58 20.22 9.32
C ALA A 269 -13.34 21.42 9.91
N ASP A 270 -13.41 22.52 9.13
CA ASP A 270 -14.08 23.77 9.51
C ASP A 270 -15.59 23.53 9.76
N LYS A 271 -16.25 22.73 8.91
CA LYS A 271 -17.68 22.37 9.08
C LYS A 271 -17.97 21.60 10.37
N ASN A 272 -17.04 20.75 10.81
CA ASN A 272 -17.22 19.90 11.99
C ASN A 272 -16.56 20.49 13.24
N GLY A 273 -15.98 21.70 13.17
CA GLY A 273 -15.32 22.36 14.29
C GLY A 273 -14.11 21.59 14.82
N ILE A 274 -13.40 20.84 13.96
CA ILE A 274 -12.19 20.09 14.34
C ILE A 274 -10.95 20.68 13.67
N PRO A 275 -9.78 20.66 14.34
CA PRO A 275 -8.52 21.05 13.69
C PRO A 275 -8.15 20.09 12.56
N ASP A 276 -7.79 20.65 11.40
CA ASP A 276 -7.19 19.91 10.29
C ASP A 276 -5.79 19.38 10.66
N LEU A 277 -5.28 18.43 9.86
CA LEU A 277 -3.92 17.90 10.01
C LEU A 277 -2.93 18.74 9.19
N ARG A 278 -1.62 18.63 9.44
CA ARG A 278 -0.60 19.44 8.73
C ARG A 278 -0.12 18.76 7.44
N HIS A 279 0.13 17.47 7.49
CA HIS A 279 0.85 16.68 6.49
C HIS A 279 0.03 15.51 5.91
N ALA A 280 -1.16 15.25 6.45
CA ALA A 280 -2.11 14.26 5.93
C ALA A 280 -3.52 14.87 5.78
N LEU A 281 -4.45 14.16 5.14
CA LEU A 281 -5.88 14.49 5.17
C LEU A 281 -6.56 13.84 6.38
N LEU A 282 -7.70 14.41 6.78
CA LEU A 282 -8.49 13.83 7.86
C LEU A 282 -9.06 12.45 7.45
N PRO A 283 -8.96 11.43 8.32
CA PRO A 283 -9.44 10.09 8.00
C PRO A 283 -10.96 10.01 8.02
N ARG A 284 -11.51 9.16 7.16
CA ARG A 284 -12.93 8.76 7.17
C ARG A 284 -13.08 7.43 7.90
N SER A 285 -13.89 7.42 8.96
CA SER A 285 -14.02 6.26 9.84
C SER A 285 -14.88 5.13 9.28
N THR A 286 -15.98 5.44 8.57
CA THR A 286 -17.01 4.46 8.18
C THR A 286 -16.46 3.22 7.48
N GLY A 287 -15.62 3.41 6.45
CA GLY A 287 -15.09 2.30 5.65
C GLY A 287 -14.17 1.39 6.45
N LEU A 288 -13.25 1.97 7.24
CA LEU A 288 -12.33 1.20 8.07
C LEU A 288 -13.06 0.50 9.22
N SER A 289 -13.96 1.21 9.91
CA SER A 289 -14.77 0.63 10.99
C SER A 289 -15.49 -0.63 10.50
N PHE A 290 -16.14 -0.54 9.35
CA PHE A 290 -16.86 -1.66 8.76
C PHE A 290 -15.96 -2.83 8.38
N CYS A 291 -14.78 -2.57 7.78
CA CYS A 291 -13.79 -3.61 7.51
C CYS A 291 -13.39 -4.36 8.77
N LEU A 292 -13.03 -3.62 9.81
CA LEU A 292 -12.55 -4.20 11.06
C LEU A 292 -13.67 -4.98 11.78
N GLN A 293 -14.90 -4.47 11.77
CA GLN A 293 -16.05 -5.18 12.35
C GLN A 293 -16.35 -6.51 11.65
N GLU A 294 -16.31 -6.55 10.31
CA GLU A 294 -16.58 -7.77 9.55
C GLU A 294 -15.40 -8.77 9.58
N LEU A 295 -14.17 -8.29 9.82
CA LEU A 295 -12.96 -9.13 9.79
C LEU A 295 -12.40 -9.47 11.18
N LYS A 296 -12.94 -8.92 12.27
CA LYS A 296 -12.38 -9.04 13.64
C LYS A 296 -12.16 -10.47 14.12
N ASP A 297 -12.96 -11.42 13.64
CA ASP A 297 -12.87 -12.83 14.05
C ASP A 297 -11.85 -13.61 13.20
N THR A 298 -11.27 -12.97 12.19
CA THR A 298 -10.32 -13.60 11.24
C THR A 298 -8.99 -12.86 11.12
N VAL A 299 -8.83 -11.73 11.80
CA VAL A 299 -7.63 -10.89 11.75
C VAL A 299 -7.27 -10.46 13.17
N GLU A 300 -6.03 -10.72 13.59
CA GLU A 300 -5.58 -10.35 14.94
C GLU A 300 -5.07 -8.91 15.03
N TYR A 301 -4.40 -8.42 13.96
CA TYR A 301 -3.74 -7.12 13.96
C TYR A 301 -4.11 -6.26 12.74
N MET A 302 -4.30 -4.97 13.00
CA MET A 302 -4.29 -3.94 11.98
C MET A 302 -2.89 -3.30 11.92
N TYR A 303 -2.26 -3.34 10.77
CA TYR A 303 -0.99 -2.67 10.50
C TYR A 303 -1.24 -1.25 9.99
N ASP A 304 -0.45 -0.30 10.47
CA ASP A 304 -0.49 1.10 10.06
C ASP A 304 0.88 1.53 9.55
N CYS A 305 0.96 1.81 8.25
CA CYS A 305 2.17 2.28 7.58
C CYS A 305 2.10 3.80 7.36
N THR A 306 3.10 4.54 7.82
CA THR A 306 3.28 5.95 7.48
C THR A 306 4.26 6.09 6.32
N LEU A 307 3.79 6.64 5.20
CA LEU A 307 4.56 6.91 4.00
C LEU A 307 5.02 8.37 3.97
N ALA A 308 6.29 8.61 3.64
CA ALA A 308 6.80 9.94 3.34
C ALA A 308 7.85 9.89 2.21
N TYR A 309 7.98 11.01 1.50
CA TYR A 309 8.83 11.13 0.33
C TYR A 309 9.84 12.25 0.54
N GLU A 310 11.12 11.93 0.36
CA GLU A 310 12.19 12.92 0.49
C GLU A 310 12.11 13.93 -0.66
N GLY A 311 12.33 15.20 -0.30
CA GLY A 311 12.33 16.31 -1.24
C GLY A 311 10.97 16.97 -1.49
N VAL A 312 9.90 16.61 -0.77
CA VAL A 312 8.65 17.39 -0.83
C VAL A 312 8.80 18.68 -0.01
N PRO A 313 8.77 19.88 -0.63
CA PRO A 313 8.88 21.12 0.12
C PRO A 313 7.65 21.37 0.99
N ALA A 314 7.83 22.10 2.09
CA ALA A 314 6.71 22.49 2.95
C ALA A 314 5.64 23.26 2.16
N GLY A 315 4.37 22.90 2.38
CA GLY A 315 3.22 23.51 1.68
C GLY A 315 2.97 22.97 0.26
N GLN A 316 3.83 22.09 -0.27
CA GLN A 316 3.59 21.37 -1.52
C GLN A 316 3.18 19.91 -1.26
N TYR A 317 2.71 19.24 -2.31
CA TYR A 317 2.23 17.87 -2.23
C TYR A 317 3.05 16.96 -3.14
N GLY A 318 3.48 15.83 -2.59
CA GLY A 318 4.26 14.84 -3.34
C GLY A 318 3.55 14.38 -4.62
N GLN A 319 2.22 14.34 -4.62
CA GLN A 319 1.42 13.95 -5.79
C GLN A 319 1.66 14.86 -7.00
N ASP A 320 1.83 16.16 -6.75
CA ASP A 320 1.96 17.17 -7.80
C ASP A 320 3.41 17.23 -8.33
N ILE A 321 4.38 16.79 -7.50
CA ILE A 321 5.81 16.74 -7.82
C ILE A 321 6.18 15.42 -8.51
N PHE A 322 5.93 14.30 -7.83
CA PHE A 322 6.33 12.96 -8.25
C PHE A 322 5.28 12.29 -9.14
N THR A 323 4.97 12.96 -10.26
CA THR A 323 4.04 12.42 -11.27
C THR A 323 4.57 11.12 -11.88
N LEU A 324 3.69 10.31 -12.48
CA LEU A 324 4.10 9.09 -13.20
C LEU A 324 5.14 9.39 -14.29
N ARG A 325 4.93 10.46 -15.05
CA ARG A 325 5.86 10.89 -16.11
C ARG A 325 7.20 11.32 -15.53
N GLY A 326 7.18 12.13 -14.47
CA GLY A 326 8.39 12.57 -13.76
C GLY A 326 9.20 11.39 -13.25
N THR A 327 8.53 10.51 -12.52
CA THR A 327 9.11 9.34 -11.84
C THR A 327 9.70 8.35 -12.84
N TYR A 328 8.90 7.83 -13.78
CA TYR A 328 9.31 6.72 -14.63
C TYR A 328 10.07 7.15 -15.89
N PHE A 329 9.80 8.34 -16.44
CA PHE A 329 10.33 8.72 -17.76
C PHE A 329 11.36 9.84 -17.69
N GLN A 330 11.21 10.82 -16.80
CA GLN A 330 12.13 11.96 -16.69
C GLN A 330 13.32 11.71 -15.75
N GLY A 331 13.34 10.59 -15.01
CA GLY A 331 14.37 10.29 -14.02
C GLY A 331 14.26 11.13 -12.75
N ARG A 332 13.05 11.64 -12.47
CA ARG A 332 12.71 12.51 -11.35
C ARG A 332 11.89 11.76 -10.29
N SER A 333 12.23 10.51 -10.03
CA SER A 333 11.70 9.75 -8.89
C SER A 333 12.12 10.40 -7.56
N PRO A 334 11.37 10.19 -6.46
CA PRO A 334 11.80 10.59 -5.12
C PRO A 334 13.23 10.15 -4.83
N ALA A 335 13.96 10.91 -4.01
CA ALA A 335 15.31 10.50 -3.60
C ALA A 335 15.25 9.26 -2.68
N SER A 336 14.32 9.28 -1.74
CA SER A 336 13.97 8.13 -0.92
C SER A 336 12.46 8.06 -0.65
N VAL A 337 11.98 6.83 -0.44
CA VAL A 337 10.64 6.55 0.09
C VAL A 337 10.80 5.99 1.48
N ASN A 338 10.11 6.60 2.45
CA ASN A 338 10.24 6.27 3.86
C ASN A 338 8.96 5.61 4.33
N LEU A 339 9.10 4.47 5.00
CA LEU A 339 8.01 3.69 5.58
C LEU A 339 8.25 3.53 7.08
N HIS A 340 7.24 3.85 7.87
CA HIS A 340 7.24 3.60 9.31
C HIS A 340 6.05 2.76 9.72
N LEU A 341 6.33 1.60 10.32
CA LEU A 341 5.33 0.58 10.63
C LEU A 341 5.02 0.56 12.13
N ARG A 342 3.73 0.42 12.42
CA ARG A 342 3.21 0.07 13.75
C ARG A 342 1.99 -0.83 13.59
N ARG A 343 1.60 -1.56 14.64
CA ARG A 343 0.40 -2.41 14.62
C ARG A 343 -0.46 -2.25 15.86
N PHE A 344 -1.75 -2.49 15.69
CA PHE A 344 -2.76 -2.43 16.73
C PHE A 344 -3.52 -3.76 16.77
N ARG A 345 -3.66 -4.36 17.95
CA ARG A 345 -4.48 -5.56 18.11
C ARG A 345 -5.95 -5.20 17.90
N ILE A 346 -6.67 -5.97 17.09
CA ILE A 346 -8.08 -5.70 16.78
C ILE A 346 -8.94 -5.66 18.05
N ALA A 347 -8.65 -6.54 19.01
CA ALA A 347 -9.35 -6.59 20.30
C ALA A 347 -9.23 -5.29 21.13
N ASP A 348 -8.20 -4.47 20.89
CA ASP A 348 -7.97 -3.21 21.62
C ASP A 348 -8.55 -1.99 20.89
N ILE A 349 -9.14 -2.18 19.71
CA ILE A 349 -9.76 -1.12 18.92
C ILE A 349 -11.23 -0.98 19.35
N PRO A 350 -11.73 0.23 19.63
CA PRO A 350 -13.10 0.44 20.11
C PRO A 350 -14.12 0.32 18.98
N LEU A 351 -14.33 -0.89 18.45
CA LEU A 351 -15.18 -1.16 17.29
C LEU A 351 -16.69 -1.12 17.57
N HIS A 352 -17.09 -1.12 18.85
CA HIS A 352 -18.50 -1.19 19.27
C HIS A 352 -19.23 0.15 19.24
N ASP A 353 -18.50 1.27 19.19
CA ASP A 353 -19.06 2.62 19.17
C ASP A 353 -18.42 3.42 18.04
N GLU A 354 -19.22 3.84 17.06
CA GLU A 354 -18.72 4.55 15.87
C GLU A 354 -18.08 5.90 16.20
N THR A 355 -18.55 6.59 17.24
CA THR A 355 -18.07 7.90 17.65
C THR A 355 -16.73 7.76 18.38
N VAL A 356 -16.62 6.78 19.28
CA VAL A 356 -15.37 6.45 19.97
C VAL A 356 -14.33 5.92 18.96
N PHE A 357 -14.75 5.09 18.01
CA PHE A 357 -13.89 4.63 16.91
C PHE A 357 -13.39 5.80 16.06
N ALA A 358 -14.26 6.72 15.67
CA ALA A 358 -13.87 7.88 14.88
C ALA A 358 -12.86 8.77 15.63
N ALA A 359 -13.07 8.99 16.93
CA ALA A 359 -12.13 9.72 17.78
C ALA A 359 -10.78 8.99 17.92
N TRP A 360 -10.81 7.66 18.08
CA TRP A 360 -9.61 6.82 18.13
C TRP A 360 -8.83 6.89 16.82
N LEU A 361 -9.49 6.75 15.67
CA LEU A 361 -8.87 6.82 14.35
C LEU A 361 -8.27 8.20 14.09
N LEU A 362 -8.99 9.26 14.45
CA LEU A 362 -8.47 10.62 14.37
C LEU A 362 -7.21 10.78 15.23
N ALA A 363 -7.18 10.23 16.46
CA ALA A 363 -6.00 10.25 17.30
C ALA A 363 -4.79 9.51 16.66
N ARG A 364 -5.03 8.35 16.01
CA ARG A 364 -3.99 7.62 15.26
C ARG A 364 -3.46 8.44 14.09
N PHE A 365 -4.33 9.13 13.35
CA PHE A 365 -3.92 10.02 12.26
C PHE A 365 -3.21 11.29 12.73
N ARG A 366 -3.53 11.78 13.93
CA ARG A 366 -2.79 12.88 14.56
C ARG A 366 -1.36 12.46 14.93
N GLU A 367 -1.18 11.26 15.48
CA GLU A 367 0.16 10.70 15.73
C GLU A 367 0.93 10.48 14.43
N LYS A 368 0.24 10.06 13.37
CA LYS A 368 0.82 9.94 12.02
C LYS A 368 1.26 11.30 11.47
N ASP A 369 0.45 12.34 11.66
CA ASP A 369 0.79 13.71 11.28
C ASP A 369 2.03 14.24 12.02
N ASP A 370 2.14 13.88 13.30
CA ASP A 370 3.32 14.19 14.12
C ASP A 370 4.57 13.44 13.62
N LEU A 371 4.45 12.16 13.22
CA LEU A 371 5.54 11.43 12.57
C LEU A 371 5.96 12.05 11.24
N LEU A 372 5.00 12.55 10.45
CA LEU A 372 5.30 13.26 9.21
C LEU A 372 6.02 14.58 9.46
N GLN A 373 5.65 15.32 10.52
CA GLN A 373 6.42 16.50 10.95
C GLN A 373 7.84 16.11 11.35
N TYR A 374 8.01 15.05 12.14
CA TYR A 374 9.34 14.55 12.48
C TYR A 374 10.15 14.22 11.23
N PHE A 375 9.53 13.59 10.22
CA PHE A 375 10.18 13.32 8.95
C PHE A 375 10.58 14.60 8.20
N VAL A 376 9.74 15.63 8.18
CA VAL A 376 10.12 16.93 7.59
C VAL A 376 11.38 17.48 8.24
N ASP A 377 11.47 17.37 9.57
CA ASP A 377 12.58 17.93 10.35
C ASP A 377 13.87 17.09 10.26
N HIS A 378 13.77 15.76 10.12
CA HIS A 378 14.91 14.83 10.22
C HIS A 378 15.22 14.07 8.93
N GLN A 379 14.36 14.15 7.92
CA GLN A 379 14.42 13.38 6.66
C GLN A 379 14.48 11.85 6.84
N ARG A 380 14.03 11.37 8.01
CA ARG A 380 13.91 9.96 8.36
C ARG A 380 12.86 9.79 9.47
N PHE A 381 12.20 8.64 9.52
CA PHE A 381 11.33 8.30 10.64
C PHE A 381 12.14 7.79 11.84
N PRO A 382 11.60 7.83 13.07
CA PRO A 382 12.22 7.16 14.20
C PRO A 382 12.23 5.64 14.00
N ALA A 383 13.21 4.96 14.58
CA ALA A 383 13.30 3.51 14.57
C ALA A 383 13.40 2.94 15.98
N ASP A 384 12.81 1.77 16.17
CA ASP A 384 13.00 0.96 17.36
C ASP A 384 14.32 0.17 17.27
N GLU A 385 15.19 0.37 18.24
CA GLU A 385 16.44 -0.37 18.46
C GLU A 385 16.41 -1.16 19.79
N GLY A 386 15.26 -1.18 20.46
CA GLY A 386 15.10 -1.85 21.75
C GLY A 386 15.09 -3.38 21.64
N GLU A 387 15.12 -4.03 22.79
CA GLU A 387 15.03 -5.48 22.91
C GLU A 387 13.75 -5.86 23.69
N SER A 388 13.14 -7.00 23.34
CA SER A 388 12.13 -7.65 24.18
C SER A 388 12.29 -9.15 24.14
N PHE A 389 11.79 -9.81 25.16
CA PHE A 389 11.76 -11.25 25.23
C PHE A 389 10.45 -11.77 24.62
N ASP A 390 10.55 -12.58 23.57
CA ASP A 390 9.40 -13.24 22.97
C ASP A 390 9.23 -14.62 23.57
N GLN A 391 8.13 -14.79 24.31
CA GLN A 391 7.76 -16.06 24.95
C GLN A 391 7.15 -17.07 23.98
N SER A 392 6.83 -16.65 22.74
CA SER A 392 6.21 -17.50 21.72
C SER A 392 7.22 -18.24 20.82
N ALA A 393 8.53 -18.01 21.01
CA ALA A 393 9.57 -18.71 20.26
C ALA A 393 9.57 -20.22 20.56
N ASP A 394 9.71 -21.01 19.49
CA ASP A 394 9.59 -22.46 19.45
C ASP A 394 10.34 -23.18 20.59
N GLY A 395 9.64 -24.07 21.31
CA GLY A 395 10.23 -24.93 22.34
C GLY A 395 10.39 -24.32 23.74
N GLY A 396 9.71 -23.21 24.08
CA GLY A 396 9.68 -22.67 25.44
C GLY A 396 10.98 -22.01 25.90
N LYS A 397 11.98 -21.93 25.02
CA LYS A 397 13.18 -21.11 25.19
C LYS A 397 12.90 -19.78 24.51
N GLY A 398 12.31 -18.84 25.24
CA GLY A 398 12.00 -17.53 24.67
C GLY A 398 13.25 -16.90 24.04
N ALA A 399 13.05 -16.22 22.92
CA ALA A 399 14.12 -15.60 22.15
C ALA A 399 14.16 -14.10 22.44
N VAL A 400 15.36 -13.53 22.53
CA VAL A 400 15.52 -12.07 22.56
C VAL A 400 15.27 -11.57 21.14
N VAL A 401 14.23 -10.77 20.99
CA VAL A 401 13.87 -10.12 19.73
C VAL A 401 14.32 -8.67 19.79
N ARG A 402 15.02 -8.23 18.75
CA ARG A 402 15.57 -6.88 18.63
C ARG A 402 14.77 -6.04 17.65
N GLY A 403 14.74 -4.74 17.90
CA GLY A 403 14.30 -3.74 16.94
C GLY A 403 15.11 -3.83 15.66
N ALA A 404 14.45 -3.68 14.52
CA ALA A 404 15.11 -3.73 13.22
C ALA A 404 16.00 -2.50 12.96
N GLY A 405 15.94 -1.48 13.81
CA GLY A 405 16.54 -0.18 13.56
C GLY A 405 16.05 0.40 12.23
N TRP A 406 16.95 1.05 11.51
CA TRP A 406 16.67 1.50 10.16
C TRP A 406 17.19 0.51 9.11
N ILE A 407 16.28 0.07 8.24
CA ILE A 407 16.62 -0.73 7.07
C ILE A 407 16.62 0.18 5.84
N GLU A 408 17.77 0.27 5.15
CA GLU A 408 17.84 0.89 3.83
C GLU A 408 18.00 -0.18 2.76
N THR A 409 17.14 -0.14 1.76
CA THR A 409 17.10 -1.09 0.64
C THR A 409 16.51 -0.42 -0.59
N GLU A 410 16.10 -1.19 -1.59
CA GLU A 410 15.44 -0.74 -2.80
C GLU A 410 14.31 -1.69 -3.16
N VAL A 411 13.32 -1.20 -3.92
CA VAL A 411 12.32 -2.08 -4.53
C VAL A 411 13.02 -2.89 -5.61
N ARG A 412 13.24 -4.17 -5.36
CA ARG A 412 13.81 -5.11 -6.34
C ARG A 412 13.22 -6.51 -6.19
N PRO A 413 13.11 -7.28 -7.29
CA PRO A 413 12.83 -8.72 -7.22
C PRO A 413 13.91 -9.47 -6.44
N ALA A 414 13.55 -10.56 -5.78
CA ALA A 414 14.47 -11.42 -5.05
C ALA A 414 15.40 -12.19 -6.00
N ARG A 415 14.93 -12.50 -7.21
CA ARG A 415 15.75 -13.07 -8.28
C ARG A 415 15.58 -12.26 -9.56
N TRP A 416 16.70 -12.00 -10.23
CA TRP A 416 16.72 -11.18 -11.46
C TRP A 416 15.82 -11.72 -12.59
N TRP A 417 15.52 -13.02 -12.58
CA TRP A 417 14.72 -13.71 -13.60
C TRP A 417 13.24 -13.82 -13.26
N GLU A 418 12.77 -13.31 -12.12
CA GLU A 418 11.35 -13.42 -11.72
C GLU A 418 10.39 -12.83 -12.76
N TRP A 419 10.80 -11.78 -13.48
CA TRP A 419 9.99 -11.20 -14.55
C TRP A 419 9.67 -12.21 -15.68
N ILE A 420 10.49 -13.26 -15.86
CA ILE A 420 10.25 -14.34 -16.83
C ILE A 420 9.06 -15.19 -16.40
N GLN A 421 8.87 -15.40 -15.09
CA GLN A 421 7.78 -16.23 -14.54
C GLN A 421 6.40 -15.76 -15.00
N VAL A 422 6.24 -14.44 -15.15
CA VAL A 422 5.01 -13.78 -15.66
C VAL A 422 4.56 -14.36 -17.00
N PHE A 423 5.51 -14.77 -17.85
CA PHE A 423 5.26 -15.27 -19.20
C PHE A 423 5.19 -16.80 -19.29
N VAL A 424 5.63 -17.52 -18.25
CA VAL A 424 5.74 -18.99 -18.26
C VAL A 424 4.39 -19.68 -18.55
N PRO A 425 3.25 -19.35 -17.88
CA PRO A 425 1.99 -20.03 -18.16
C PRO A 425 1.49 -19.81 -19.60
N THR A 426 1.70 -18.61 -20.13
CA THR A 426 1.30 -18.28 -21.51
C THR A 426 2.16 -19.02 -22.52
N ALA A 427 3.48 -19.08 -22.31
CA ALA A 427 4.40 -19.84 -23.16
C ALA A 427 4.10 -21.36 -23.12
N ALA A 428 3.81 -21.90 -21.93
CA ALA A 428 3.41 -23.30 -21.77
C ALA A 428 2.11 -23.62 -22.52
N ALA A 429 1.08 -22.78 -22.39
CA ALA A 429 -0.17 -22.94 -23.12
C ALA A 429 0.03 -22.89 -24.65
N ALA A 430 0.84 -21.94 -25.14
CA ALA A 430 1.16 -21.84 -26.57
C ALA A 430 1.88 -23.10 -27.09
N LEU A 431 2.80 -23.67 -26.29
CA LEU A 431 3.48 -24.92 -26.64
C LEU A 431 2.51 -26.09 -26.73
N VAL A 432 1.60 -26.25 -25.76
CA VAL A 432 0.56 -27.31 -25.77
C VAL A 432 -0.32 -27.18 -27.01
N VAL A 433 -0.79 -25.97 -27.33
CA VAL A 433 -1.61 -25.71 -28.53
C VAL A 433 -0.83 -26.06 -29.80
N ASN A 434 0.43 -25.64 -29.91
CA ASN A 434 1.28 -25.95 -31.07
C ASN A 434 1.46 -27.47 -31.27
N VAL A 435 1.70 -28.21 -30.19
CA VAL A 435 1.81 -29.68 -30.24
C VAL A 435 0.49 -30.31 -30.68
N ALA A 436 -0.64 -29.90 -30.10
CA ALA A 436 -1.97 -30.39 -30.48
C ALA A 436 -2.27 -30.14 -31.96
N VAL A 437 -2.00 -28.93 -32.47
CA VAL A 437 -2.19 -28.59 -33.89
C VAL A 437 -1.33 -29.46 -34.80
N LYS A 438 -0.06 -29.71 -34.43
CA LYS A 438 0.81 -30.62 -35.19
C LYS A 438 0.30 -32.05 -35.20
N MET A 439 -0.22 -32.55 -34.08
CA MET A 439 -0.82 -33.88 -33.99
C MET A 439 -2.07 -34.00 -34.88
N VAL A 440 -2.97 -33.01 -34.84
CA VAL A 440 -4.16 -32.98 -35.70
C VAL A 440 -3.76 -32.94 -37.18
N ARG A 441 -2.73 -32.17 -37.55
CA ARG A 441 -2.19 -32.14 -38.92
C ARG A 441 -1.59 -33.47 -39.35
N LEU A 442 -0.88 -34.16 -38.46
CA LEU A 442 -0.31 -35.48 -38.74
C LEU A 442 -1.42 -36.52 -38.95
N VAL A 443 -2.38 -36.60 -38.03
CA VAL A 443 -3.52 -37.52 -38.11
C VAL A 443 -4.34 -37.26 -39.37
N SER A 444 -4.65 -35.99 -39.68
CA SER A 444 -5.39 -35.66 -40.90
C SER A 444 -4.64 -35.98 -42.19
N ARG A 445 -3.30 -35.89 -42.21
CA ARG A 445 -2.49 -36.35 -43.35
C ARG A 445 -2.51 -37.87 -43.47
N LEU A 446 -2.41 -38.61 -42.37
CA LEU A 446 -2.50 -40.08 -42.38
C LEU A 446 -3.88 -40.54 -42.87
N LEU A 447 -4.96 -39.91 -42.41
CA LEU A 447 -6.33 -40.21 -42.84
C LEU A 447 -6.58 -39.85 -44.32
N ARG A 448 -5.87 -38.86 -44.88
CA ARG A 448 -5.98 -38.48 -46.30
C ARG A 448 -5.05 -39.26 -47.22
N GLY A 449 -3.93 -39.78 -46.71
CA GLY A 449 -2.94 -40.55 -47.48
C GLY A 449 -3.17 -42.06 -47.48
N GLY A 450 -4.19 -42.55 -46.75
CA GLY A 450 -4.62 -43.94 -46.74
C GLY A 450 -5.90 -44.21 -47.55
N ALA A 451 -6.28 -43.31 -48.45
CA ALA A 451 -7.40 -43.44 -49.39
C ALA A 451 -6.89 -43.65 -50.81
#